data_AF-A0A7W1MC13-F1
#
_entry.id   AF-A0A7W1MC13-F1
#
_cell.length_a   1.000
_cell.length_b   1.000
_cell.length_c   1.000
_cell.angle_alpha   90.00
_cell.angle_beta   90.00
_cell.angle_gamma   90.00
#
_symmetry.space_group_name_H-M   'P 1'
#
loop_
_entity.id
_entity.type
_entity.pdbx_description
1 polymer ?
#
loop_
_entity_poly.entity_id
_entity_poly.type
_entity_poly.pdbx_seq_one_letter_code
_entity_poly.pdbx_strand_id
1 'polypeptide(L)'
;MKNFIIIMLCAGLCLVANYADIKLSTFAVKKTSTNDSLIADNESEQSINLKSNKGSVDAIKSQDSSLFGQFVYIFDESQGDSEIQKKINTIYNQQLNNHFGDQHYALLFKPGIYHVDVKVGYYTQVLGLGGSPDDVTIIGAVRTEDDPNTQPVDQGPGALNNFWRSIENVSIIPTLGSLNQSGKGIAKDENVWAVSQAAPMRNIHIKEDKTLSSSGSLRLFDMGWASGGYMANSKVDGHVEAGTQQQWFSRNSEWNQWQHGNWNIVDVGSKFVIPVESPKSNVPKNAWDTYPFTIIPLTPVIAEKPTLIMDKNDKFSVFIPELSINSSGINWGKGSAIPLSQFYVATPHDSAEKINKELQQEKNILFTPGVYELSEALYINYPSTILLGIGLPSLSPMNGTQAIIVSDVSGVKIAGLMIDAGPVTSPTLVQIGETTSKNDHSADPTMLYDIFCRVGGLSSEVTKTESCIVLNSN
;
A
#
# COMPACT_ATOMS: atom_id res chain seq x y z
N MET A 1 -22.70 -12.19 -15.10
CA MET A 1 -21.82 -11.26 -14.37
C MET A 1 -22.66 -10.09 -13.90
N LYS A 2 -22.79 -9.89 -12.58
CA LYS A 2 -23.53 -8.76 -12.00
C LYS A 2 -22.63 -7.52 -12.11
N ASN A 3 -23.10 -6.49 -12.80
CA ASN A 3 -22.45 -5.18 -12.85
C ASN A 3 -22.50 -4.54 -11.46
N PHE A 4 -21.40 -4.59 -10.72
CA PHE A 4 -21.20 -3.73 -9.56
C PHE A 4 -20.60 -2.42 -10.07
N ILE A 5 -21.42 -1.36 -10.10
CA ILE A 5 -20.94 0.01 -10.27
C ILE A 5 -20.49 0.48 -8.88
N ILE A 6 -19.19 0.44 -8.62
CA ILE A 6 -18.59 1.11 -7.47
C ILE A 6 -18.48 2.59 -7.83
N ILE A 7 -19.35 3.42 -7.25
CA ILE A 7 -19.18 4.88 -7.25
C ILE A 7 -18.31 5.18 -6.02
N MET A 8 -16.99 5.26 -6.22
CA MET A 8 -16.12 5.92 -5.23
C MET A 8 -16.04 7.39 -5.59
N LEU A 9 -16.61 8.23 -4.71
CA LEU A 9 -16.45 9.67 -4.77
C LEU A 9 -14.98 10.01 -4.47
N CYS A 10 -14.27 10.48 -5.49
CA CYS A 10 -13.07 11.28 -5.33
C CYS A 10 -13.42 12.51 -4.46
N ALA A 11 -12.97 12.53 -3.21
CA ALA A 11 -12.99 13.75 -2.41
C ALA A 11 -11.84 14.67 -2.84
N GLY A 12 -11.95 15.18 -4.07
CA GLY A 12 -11.27 16.38 -4.54
C GLY A 12 -12.24 17.55 -4.55
N LEU A 13 -12.87 17.84 -3.40
CA LEU A 13 -13.55 19.12 -3.18
C LEU A 13 -12.97 19.76 -1.93
N CYS A 14 -12.02 20.67 -2.12
CA CYS A 14 -11.85 21.80 -1.21
C CYS A 14 -13.14 22.63 -1.25
N LEU A 15 -14.09 22.32 -0.37
CA LEU A 15 -15.25 23.16 -0.10
C LEU A 15 -14.91 24.04 1.11
N VAL A 16 -14.64 25.31 0.84
CA VAL A 16 -14.88 26.38 1.82
C VAL A 16 -16.39 26.39 2.05
N ALA A 17 -16.85 25.67 3.08
CA ALA A 17 -18.27 25.55 3.38
C ALA A 17 -18.75 26.81 4.12
N ASN A 18 -19.49 27.66 3.41
CA ASN A 18 -20.59 28.41 4.03
C ASN A 18 -21.85 27.54 3.93
N TYR A 19 -22.53 27.37 5.06
CA TYR A 19 -23.73 26.56 5.26
C TYR A 19 -24.82 26.78 4.21
N ALA A 20 -25.27 25.70 3.54
CA ALA A 20 -26.63 25.55 3.03
C ALA A 20 -26.95 24.06 2.76
N ASP A 21 -28.07 23.59 3.32
CA ASP A 21 -28.59 22.21 3.23
C ASP A 21 -28.83 21.73 1.79
N ILE A 22 -28.39 20.50 1.47
CA ILE A 22 -28.78 19.78 0.25
C ILE A 22 -29.52 18.50 0.63
N LYS A 23 -30.82 18.43 0.28
CA LYS A 23 -31.64 17.21 0.32
C LYS A 23 -31.41 16.38 -0.95
N LEU A 24 -31.06 15.10 -0.79
CA LEU A 24 -31.01 14.12 -1.88
C LEU A 24 -32.39 13.45 -2.06
N SER A 25 -32.94 13.51 -3.28
CA SER A 25 -34.14 12.77 -3.68
C SER A 25 -33.79 11.47 -4.39
N THR A 26 -34.31 10.35 -3.91
CA THR A 26 -34.19 9.01 -4.52
C THR A 26 -35.07 8.86 -5.76
N PHE A 27 -34.52 8.34 -6.87
CA PHE A 27 -35.29 7.81 -8.01
C PHE A 27 -35.39 6.29 -7.92
N ALA A 28 -36.61 5.76 -8.03
CA ALA A 28 -36.89 4.33 -8.15
C ALA A 28 -37.12 3.96 -9.62
N VAL A 29 -36.50 2.88 -10.09
CA VAL A 29 -36.78 2.29 -11.42
C VAL A 29 -37.59 1.01 -11.26
N LYS A 30 -38.72 0.96 -11.97
CA LYS A 30 -39.74 -0.09 -11.95
C LYS A 30 -39.36 -1.20 -12.94
N LYS A 31 -39.50 -2.46 -12.51
CA LYS A 31 -39.29 -3.67 -13.33
C LYS A 31 -40.54 -3.96 -14.17
N THR A 32 -40.35 -4.30 -15.45
CA THR A 32 -41.38 -4.96 -16.27
C THR A 32 -40.85 -6.30 -16.79
N SER A 33 -41.70 -7.30 -16.68
CA SER A 33 -41.50 -8.70 -17.07
C SER A 33 -42.17 -9.00 -18.40
N THR A 34 -41.57 -9.85 -19.25
CA THR A 34 -42.30 -10.83 -20.08
C THR A 34 -41.38 -12.01 -20.45
N ASN A 35 -42.00 -13.19 -20.53
CA ASN A 35 -41.46 -14.55 -20.62
C ASN A 35 -41.25 -15.07 -22.07
N ASP A 36 -40.63 -16.26 -22.14
CA ASP A 36 -40.68 -17.33 -23.16
C ASP A 36 -39.83 -17.14 -24.45
N SER A 37 -39.08 -18.11 -25.01
CA SER A 37 -38.94 -19.56 -24.76
C SER A 37 -37.68 -20.15 -25.47
N LEU A 38 -37.17 -21.24 -24.88
CA LEU A 38 -36.34 -22.39 -25.33
C LEU A 38 -36.00 -22.56 -26.83
N ILE A 39 -34.72 -22.92 -27.13
CA ILE A 39 -34.28 -24.11 -27.92
C ILE A 39 -32.86 -24.51 -27.45
N ALA A 40 -32.64 -25.82 -27.26
CA ALA A 40 -31.39 -26.48 -26.89
C ALA A 40 -30.61 -26.98 -28.13
N ASP A 41 -29.30 -27.18 -28.03
CA ASP A 41 -28.65 -28.49 -28.29
C ASP A 41 -27.10 -28.47 -28.22
N ASN A 42 -26.60 -29.37 -27.36
CA ASN A 42 -25.51 -30.36 -27.47
C ASN A 42 -24.00 -30.03 -27.58
N GLU A 43 -23.33 -30.49 -26.51
CA GLU A 43 -22.15 -31.39 -26.42
C GLU A 43 -20.74 -30.95 -26.87
N SER A 44 -19.83 -30.84 -25.89
CA SER A 44 -18.86 -31.92 -25.57
C SER A 44 -17.98 -31.54 -24.37
N GLU A 45 -18.18 -32.23 -23.24
CA GLU A 45 -17.31 -32.18 -22.07
C GLU A 45 -16.14 -33.17 -22.23
N GLN A 46 -14.91 -32.68 -22.14
CA GLN A 46 -13.75 -33.51 -21.77
C GLN A 46 -13.35 -33.19 -20.33
N SER A 47 -13.59 -34.14 -19.44
CA SER A 47 -13.22 -34.10 -18.03
C SER A 47 -11.73 -34.43 -17.86
N ILE A 48 -10.94 -33.44 -17.42
CA ILE A 48 -9.56 -33.67 -16.94
C ILE A 48 -9.62 -33.81 -15.42
N ASN A 49 -9.38 -35.03 -14.95
CA ASN A 49 -9.39 -35.43 -13.56
C ASN A 49 -8.07 -34.98 -12.88
N LEU A 50 -8.06 -33.79 -12.26
CA LEU A 50 -6.92 -33.33 -11.44
C LEU A 50 -7.05 -33.92 -10.03
N LYS A 51 -6.34 -35.02 -9.79
CA LYS A 51 -6.08 -35.53 -8.44
C LYS A 51 -5.28 -34.48 -7.66
N SER A 52 -5.80 -34.10 -6.50
CA SER A 52 -5.15 -33.23 -5.51
C SER A 52 -3.90 -33.91 -4.96
N ASN A 53 -2.74 -33.54 -5.49
CA ASN A 53 -1.46 -33.87 -4.87
C ASN A 53 -1.19 -32.86 -3.76
N LYS A 54 -1.42 -33.27 -2.50
CA LYS A 54 -0.84 -32.61 -1.33
C LYS A 54 0.67 -32.81 -1.39
N GLY A 55 1.37 -31.91 -2.09
CA GLY A 55 2.82 -31.83 -2.07
C GLY A 55 3.29 -31.28 -0.73
N SER A 56 4.13 -32.06 -0.05
CA SER A 56 4.87 -31.68 1.15
C SER A 56 5.73 -30.46 0.86
N VAL A 57 5.52 -29.39 1.63
CA VAL A 57 6.40 -28.23 1.65
C VAL A 57 7.64 -28.62 2.46
N ASP A 58 8.73 -28.96 1.78
CA ASP A 58 10.03 -29.12 2.43
C ASP A 58 10.50 -27.74 2.89
N ALA A 59 10.35 -27.50 4.18
CA ALA A 59 10.71 -26.25 4.84
C ALA A 59 12.19 -26.28 5.20
N ILE A 60 13.02 -25.55 4.46
CA ILE A 60 14.27 -25.02 5.02
C ILE A 60 13.85 -23.89 5.96
N LYS A 61 13.54 -24.23 7.22
CA LYS A 61 13.27 -23.24 8.27
C LYS A 61 14.59 -22.62 8.69
N SER A 62 14.89 -21.42 8.21
CA SER A 62 15.74 -20.52 8.97
C SER A 62 15.03 -20.20 10.29
N GLN A 63 15.78 -20.02 11.38
CA GLN A 63 15.23 -19.71 12.70
C GLN A 63 14.29 -18.48 12.66
N ASP A 64 14.54 -17.56 11.73
CA ASP A 64 13.78 -16.32 11.53
C ASP A 64 12.38 -16.56 10.91
N SER A 65 12.18 -17.59 10.09
CA SER A 65 10.86 -17.91 9.53
C SER A 65 9.88 -18.45 10.59
N SER A 66 10.38 -18.87 11.75
CA SER A 66 9.53 -19.27 12.88
C SER A 66 8.99 -18.07 13.65
N LEU A 67 9.71 -16.94 13.64
CA LEU A 67 9.38 -15.75 14.41
C LEU A 67 8.17 -15.01 13.85
N PHE A 68 8.14 -14.81 12.53
CA PHE A 68 7.09 -14.04 11.85
C PHE A 68 6.00 -14.90 11.20
N GLY A 69 6.04 -16.22 11.43
CA GLY A 69 5.09 -17.15 10.84
C GLY A 69 5.35 -17.46 9.36
N GLN A 70 4.48 -18.29 8.78
CA GLN A 70 4.72 -18.96 7.49
C GLN A 70 4.55 -18.08 6.24
N PHE A 71 4.02 -16.88 6.39
CA PHE A 71 3.73 -15.96 5.28
C PHE A 71 4.74 -14.83 5.13
N VAL A 72 5.81 -14.87 5.93
CA VAL A 72 6.95 -13.97 5.84
C VAL A 72 8.13 -14.73 5.25
N TYR A 73 8.65 -14.22 4.13
CA TYR A 73 9.80 -14.78 3.44
C TYR A 73 10.97 -13.81 3.59
N ILE A 74 12.03 -14.26 4.25
CA ILE A 74 13.24 -13.47 4.47
C ILE A 74 14.31 -14.01 3.53
N PHE A 75 14.73 -13.14 2.61
CA PHE A 75 15.72 -13.44 1.60
C PHE A 75 17.10 -12.92 1.99
N ASP A 76 18.12 -13.71 1.70
CA ASP A 76 19.53 -13.36 1.84
C ASP A 76 20.32 -13.85 0.63
N GLU A 77 21.45 -13.21 0.33
CA GLU A 77 22.24 -13.48 -0.89
C GLU A 77 22.71 -14.94 -1.00
N SER A 78 22.87 -15.65 0.12
CA SER A 78 23.35 -17.04 0.12
C SER A 78 22.33 -18.04 -0.42
N GLN A 79 21.04 -17.67 -0.47
CA GLN A 79 19.99 -18.49 -1.07
C GLN A 79 20.11 -18.56 -2.60
N GLY A 80 20.76 -17.57 -3.21
CA GLY A 80 20.94 -17.44 -4.67
C GLY A 80 19.69 -16.93 -5.40
N ASP A 81 19.90 -16.04 -6.37
CA ASP A 81 18.83 -15.34 -7.09
C ASP A 81 17.78 -16.27 -7.72
N SER A 82 18.18 -17.44 -8.22
CA SER A 82 17.26 -18.39 -8.86
C SER A 82 16.21 -18.93 -7.88
N GLU A 83 16.58 -19.25 -6.65
CA GLU A 83 15.65 -19.77 -5.65
C GLU A 83 14.75 -18.67 -5.10
N ILE A 84 15.32 -17.47 -4.87
CA ILE A 84 14.56 -16.26 -4.51
C ILE A 84 13.51 -15.98 -5.59
N GLN A 85 13.91 -15.97 -6.87
CA GLN A 85 13.01 -15.72 -8.00
C GLN A 85 11.90 -16.77 -8.12
N LYS A 86 12.19 -18.06 -7.91
CA LYS A 86 11.17 -19.13 -7.89
C LYS A 86 10.14 -18.88 -6.80
N LYS A 87 10.57 -18.44 -5.62
CA LYS A 87 9.66 -18.15 -4.51
C LYS A 87 8.78 -16.93 -4.83
N ILE A 88 9.38 -15.84 -5.32
CA ILE A 88 8.67 -14.64 -5.77
C ILE A 88 7.58 -15.01 -6.80
N ASN A 89 7.94 -15.75 -7.85
CA ASN A 89 6.99 -16.17 -8.89
C ASN A 89 5.85 -17.03 -8.32
N THR A 90 6.15 -17.90 -7.35
CA THR A 90 5.14 -18.75 -6.70
C THR A 90 4.10 -17.89 -5.97
N ILE A 91 4.56 -16.92 -5.19
CA ILE A 91 3.69 -16.01 -4.41
C ILE A 91 2.91 -15.11 -5.37
N TYR A 92 3.58 -14.55 -6.36
CA TYR A 92 2.95 -13.72 -7.38
C TYR A 92 1.81 -14.44 -8.09
N ASN A 93 2.02 -15.68 -8.54
CA ASN A 93 0.97 -16.45 -9.23
C ASN A 93 -0.25 -16.73 -8.35
N GLN A 94 -0.06 -16.82 -7.02
CA GLN A 94 -1.18 -16.93 -6.09
C GLN A 94 -1.90 -15.59 -5.93
N GLN A 95 -1.15 -14.49 -5.83
CA GLN A 95 -1.67 -13.17 -5.49
C GLN A 95 -2.11 -12.33 -6.68
N LEU A 96 -1.77 -12.69 -7.92
CA LEU A 96 -2.10 -11.90 -9.12
C LEU A 96 -3.60 -11.61 -9.24
N ASN A 97 -4.44 -12.63 -9.04
CA ASN A 97 -5.89 -12.51 -9.13
C ASN A 97 -6.59 -12.60 -7.77
N ASN A 98 -5.84 -12.52 -6.67
CA ASN A 98 -6.36 -12.71 -5.32
C ASN A 98 -6.91 -11.41 -4.72
N HIS A 99 -7.81 -10.74 -5.44
CA HIS A 99 -8.28 -9.42 -5.05
C HIS A 99 -8.98 -9.46 -3.67
N PHE A 100 -9.77 -10.50 -3.36
CA PHE A 100 -10.55 -10.58 -2.11
C PHE A 100 -10.28 -11.85 -1.29
N GLY A 101 -9.12 -12.50 -1.46
CA GLY A 101 -8.76 -13.64 -0.61
C GLY A 101 -8.00 -13.23 0.64
N ASP A 102 -7.84 -14.21 1.53
CA ASP A 102 -7.31 -14.01 2.89
C ASP A 102 -5.80 -14.27 2.98
N GLN A 103 -5.12 -14.52 1.85
CA GLN A 103 -3.68 -14.74 1.84
C GLN A 103 -2.94 -13.41 1.72
N HIS A 104 -2.07 -13.17 2.70
CA HIS A 104 -1.22 -11.99 2.80
C HIS A 104 0.24 -12.43 2.84
N TYR A 105 1.16 -11.64 2.28
CA TYR A 105 2.57 -11.99 2.18
C TYR A 105 3.49 -10.80 2.45
N ALA A 106 4.59 -11.06 3.13
CA ALA A 106 5.70 -10.12 3.24
C ALA A 106 7.00 -10.73 2.68
N LEU A 107 7.61 -10.03 1.74
CA LEU A 107 8.88 -10.37 1.09
C LEU A 107 9.96 -9.45 1.63
N LEU A 108 10.76 -9.95 2.57
CA LEU A 108 11.78 -9.21 3.28
C LEU A 108 13.14 -9.52 2.69
N PHE A 109 13.94 -8.51 2.38
CA PHE A 109 15.29 -8.67 1.85
C PHE A 109 16.30 -8.18 2.89
N LYS A 110 17.22 -9.04 3.31
CA LYS A 110 18.37 -8.63 4.13
C LYS A 110 19.27 -7.66 3.34
N PRO A 111 20.07 -6.82 4.00
CA PRO A 111 21.11 -6.04 3.33
C PRO A 111 21.92 -6.88 2.35
N GLY A 112 22.08 -6.43 1.11
CA GLY A 112 22.67 -7.20 0.02
C GLY A 112 22.22 -6.75 -1.37
N ILE A 113 22.71 -7.43 -2.40
CA ILE A 113 22.41 -7.18 -3.82
C ILE A 113 21.72 -8.41 -4.41
N TYR A 114 20.57 -8.21 -5.05
CA TYR A 114 19.73 -9.29 -5.57
C TYR A 114 19.42 -9.06 -7.05
N HIS A 115 19.69 -10.06 -7.90
CA HIS A 115 19.37 -9.99 -9.33
C HIS A 115 18.02 -10.66 -9.63
N VAL A 116 16.93 -9.95 -9.33
CA VAL A 116 15.57 -10.52 -9.36
C VAL A 116 14.52 -9.58 -9.95
N ASP A 117 13.50 -10.18 -10.54
CA ASP A 117 12.24 -9.57 -10.99
C ASP A 117 11.16 -9.77 -9.92
N VAL A 118 10.97 -8.76 -9.07
CA VAL A 118 9.99 -8.79 -7.98
C VAL A 118 8.63 -8.32 -8.50
N LYS A 119 7.79 -9.28 -8.88
CA LYS A 119 6.41 -9.01 -9.30
C LYS A 119 5.50 -8.95 -8.07
N VAL A 120 4.71 -7.89 -7.95
CA VAL A 120 3.92 -7.62 -6.74
C VAL A 120 2.41 -7.72 -7.03
N GLY A 121 1.77 -8.77 -6.52
CA GLY A 121 0.32 -8.99 -6.60
C GLY A 121 -0.45 -8.35 -5.44
N TYR A 122 -1.73 -8.71 -5.26
CA TYR A 122 -2.52 -8.28 -4.11
C TYR A 122 -1.93 -8.77 -2.78
N TYR A 123 -2.22 -8.07 -1.68
CA TYR A 123 -1.78 -8.34 -0.31
C TYR A 123 -0.30 -8.73 -0.17
N THR A 124 0.57 -8.09 -0.95
CA THR A 124 2.00 -8.38 -0.95
C THR A 124 2.77 -7.12 -0.60
N GLN A 125 3.60 -7.19 0.44
CA GLN A 125 4.55 -6.14 0.80
C GLN A 125 5.97 -6.60 0.46
N VAL A 126 6.74 -5.75 -0.21
CA VAL A 126 8.18 -5.89 -0.40
C VAL A 126 8.88 -4.95 0.58
N LEU A 127 9.84 -5.45 1.35
CA LEU A 127 10.52 -4.70 2.41
C LEU A 127 12.02 -4.98 2.42
N GLY A 128 12.85 -3.94 2.44
CA GLY A 128 14.26 -4.07 2.78
C GLY A 128 14.51 -3.92 4.27
N LEU A 129 15.40 -4.75 4.82
CA LEU A 129 15.73 -4.78 6.25
C LEU A 129 16.93 -3.91 6.63
N GLY A 130 17.45 -3.10 5.70
CA GLY A 130 18.55 -2.18 5.96
C GLY A 130 18.18 -0.99 6.83
N GLY A 131 19.18 -0.24 7.31
CA GLY A 131 18.96 1.07 7.94
C GLY A 131 18.68 2.17 6.93
N SER A 132 18.97 1.93 5.65
CA SER A 132 18.72 2.80 4.50
C SER A 132 18.25 1.96 3.31
N PRO A 133 17.48 2.51 2.35
CA PRO A 133 17.16 1.79 1.11
C PRO A 133 18.39 1.30 0.35
N ASP A 134 19.50 2.03 0.41
CA ASP A 134 20.73 1.66 -0.32
C ASP A 134 21.45 0.43 0.25
N ASP A 135 21.07 -0.04 1.45
CA ASP A 135 21.60 -1.28 2.02
C ASP A 135 21.04 -2.53 1.31
N VAL A 136 19.91 -2.39 0.61
CA VAL A 136 19.25 -3.48 -0.14
C VAL A 136 19.09 -3.04 -1.59
N THR A 137 19.84 -3.64 -2.51
CA THR A 137 19.75 -3.30 -3.95
C THR A 137 19.11 -4.43 -4.73
N ILE A 138 18.03 -4.14 -5.45
CA ILE A 138 17.41 -5.04 -6.41
C ILE A 138 17.84 -4.61 -7.82
N ILE A 139 18.65 -5.44 -8.48
CA ILE A 139 19.02 -5.28 -9.90
C ILE A 139 18.04 -6.09 -10.73
N GLY A 140 17.14 -5.42 -11.45
CA GLY A 140 15.98 -6.09 -12.03
C GLY A 140 14.79 -5.16 -12.08
N ALA A 141 13.74 -5.48 -11.33
CA ALA A 141 12.61 -4.58 -11.10
C ALA A 141 11.84 -4.96 -9.84
N VAL A 142 11.11 -4.00 -9.30
CA VAL A 142 9.97 -4.24 -8.41
C VAL A 142 8.74 -3.65 -9.05
N ARG A 143 7.91 -4.49 -9.66
CA ARG A 143 6.89 -4.04 -10.62
C ARG A 143 5.54 -4.71 -10.45
N THR A 144 4.50 -4.03 -10.91
CA THR A 144 3.11 -4.50 -10.90
C THR A 144 2.64 -4.74 -12.34
N GLU A 145 1.69 -5.66 -12.49
CA GLU A 145 1.06 -5.98 -13.77
C GLU A 145 -0.30 -5.30 -13.87
N ASP A 146 -0.58 -4.66 -15.00
CA ASP A 146 -1.91 -4.14 -15.33
C ASP A 146 -2.77 -5.23 -16.00
N ASP A 147 -4.10 -5.11 -15.92
CA ASP A 147 -5.00 -5.99 -16.67
C ASP A 147 -5.00 -5.58 -18.16
N PRO A 148 -4.45 -6.41 -19.07
CA PRO A 148 -4.32 -6.05 -20.48
C PRO A 148 -5.63 -6.20 -21.28
N ASN A 149 -6.76 -6.54 -20.64
CA ASN A 149 -7.99 -7.02 -21.31
C ASN A 149 -8.81 -6.02 -22.13
N THR A 150 -8.21 -4.96 -22.67
CA THR A 150 -8.92 -4.10 -23.61
C THR A 150 -8.04 -3.71 -24.78
N GLN A 151 -8.55 -3.98 -25.96
CA GLN A 151 -8.17 -3.27 -27.17
C GLN A 151 -9.10 -2.06 -27.34
N PRO A 152 -8.57 -0.85 -27.57
CA PRO A 152 -7.15 -0.52 -27.71
C PRO A 152 -6.39 -0.47 -26.36
N VAL A 153 -5.07 -0.68 -26.44
CA VAL A 153 -4.07 -0.82 -25.35
C VAL A 153 -4.11 0.34 -24.33
N ASP A 154 -4.65 1.49 -24.72
CA ASP A 154 -4.78 2.74 -23.96
C ASP A 154 -6.21 3.02 -23.47
N GLN A 155 -7.18 2.11 -23.71
CA GLN A 155 -8.59 2.28 -23.35
C GLN A 155 -9.20 1.06 -22.65
N GLY A 156 -8.69 0.74 -21.46
CA GLY A 156 -9.49 -0.01 -20.50
C GLY A 156 -8.86 -0.16 -19.14
N PRO A 157 -9.17 -1.24 -18.40
CA PRO A 157 -9.11 -1.24 -16.95
C PRO A 157 -7.71 -0.91 -16.43
N GLY A 158 -6.65 -1.32 -17.14
CA GLY A 158 -5.28 -0.95 -16.81
C GLY A 158 -4.95 -1.31 -15.36
N ALA A 159 -4.41 -0.33 -14.63
CA ALA A 159 -4.08 -0.43 -13.21
C ALA A 159 -5.26 -0.11 -12.27
N LEU A 160 -6.48 0.16 -12.76
CA LEU A 160 -7.57 0.72 -11.92
C LEU A 160 -7.89 -0.10 -10.67
N ASN A 161 -7.65 -1.41 -10.68
CA ASN A 161 -7.89 -2.29 -9.54
C ASN A 161 -6.60 -2.77 -8.85
N ASN A 162 -5.42 -2.23 -9.18
CA ASN A 162 -4.16 -2.64 -8.56
C ASN A 162 -3.99 -2.04 -7.14
N PHE A 163 -4.76 -2.58 -6.19
CA PHE A 163 -4.79 -2.18 -4.79
C PHE A 163 -3.89 -3.06 -3.91
N TRP A 164 -3.86 -2.69 -2.62
CA TRP A 164 -3.41 -3.49 -1.47
C TRP A 164 -2.07 -4.17 -1.70
N ARG A 165 -1.03 -3.37 -1.92
CA ARG A 165 0.36 -3.83 -2.05
C ARG A 165 1.31 -2.73 -1.58
N SER A 166 2.54 -3.03 -1.25
CA SER A 166 3.47 -1.97 -0.86
C SER A 166 4.91 -2.33 -1.13
N ILE A 167 5.74 -1.30 -1.25
CA ILE A 167 7.18 -1.42 -1.33
C ILE A 167 7.81 -0.41 -0.38
N GLU A 168 8.78 -0.87 0.41
CA GLU A 168 9.44 -0.03 1.40
C GLU A 168 10.92 -0.36 1.59
N ASN A 169 11.75 0.68 1.75
CA ASN A 169 13.13 0.60 2.22
C ASN A 169 14.06 -0.27 1.33
N VAL A 170 13.93 -0.14 0.02
CA VAL A 170 14.83 -0.81 -0.95
C VAL A 170 15.31 0.18 -2.00
N SER A 171 16.48 -0.11 -2.57
CA SER A 171 16.93 0.51 -3.81
C SER A 171 16.73 -0.42 -5.00
N ILE A 172 16.45 0.16 -6.16
CA ILE A 172 16.16 -0.56 -7.40
C ILE A 172 17.04 0.01 -8.50
N ILE A 173 17.78 -0.86 -9.18
CA ILE A 173 18.43 -0.55 -10.45
C ILE A 173 17.58 -1.21 -11.55
N PRO A 174 16.67 -0.44 -12.20
CA PRO A 174 15.75 -1.01 -13.17
C PRO A 174 16.48 -1.49 -14.42
N THR A 175 16.29 -2.78 -14.72
CA THR A 175 16.74 -3.46 -15.96
C THR A 175 15.61 -4.23 -16.64
N LEU A 176 14.41 -4.23 -16.03
CA LEU A 176 13.20 -4.87 -16.52
C LEU A 176 12.02 -3.88 -16.48
N GLY A 177 11.54 -3.42 -17.64
CA GLY A 177 10.43 -2.46 -17.76
C GLY A 177 9.04 -3.09 -17.59
N SER A 178 8.13 -2.86 -18.53
CA SER A 178 6.77 -3.45 -18.53
C SER A 178 6.76 -4.99 -18.49
N LEU A 179 5.83 -5.56 -17.71
CA LEU A 179 5.54 -7.01 -17.72
C LEU A 179 4.81 -7.42 -19.01
N ASN A 180 3.91 -6.58 -19.51
CA ASN A 180 2.97 -6.93 -20.58
C ASN A 180 3.42 -6.52 -21.99
N GLN A 181 4.33 -5.55 -22.12
CA GLN A 181 4.68 -4.95 -23.41
C GLN A 181 6.18 -4.76 -23.61
N SER A 182 6.99 -5.73 -23.14
CA SER A 182 8.43 -5.76 -23.43
C SER A 182 8.70 -5.52 -24.92
N GLY A 183 9.20 -4.32 -25.27
CA GLY A 183 9.51 -3.93 -26.66
C GLY A 183 8.46 -3.10 -27.42
N LYS A 184 7.34 -2.65 -26.79
CA LYS A 184 6.37 -1.73 -27.43
C LYS A 184 6.42 -0.29 -26.91
N GLY A 185 7.63 0.22 -26.70
CA GLY A 185 7.85 1.65 -26.38
C GLY A 185 7.91 2.00 -24.89
N ILE A 186 7.64 1.07 -23.98
CA ILE A 186 8.02 1.22 -22.56
C ILE A 186 9.46 0.78 -22.43
N ALA A 187 10.30 1.69 -21.93
CA ALA A 187 11.73 1.47 -21.84
C ALA A 187 12.04 0.41 -20.76
N LYS A 188 13.03 -0.45 -21.02
CA LYS A 188 13.35 -1.58 -20.13
C LYS A 188 14.09 -1.14 -18.86
N ASP A 189 14.55 0.10 -18.86
CA ASP A 189 15.40 0.76 -17.88
C ASP A 189 14.62 1.70 -16.97
N GLU A 190 13.30 1.51 -16.88
CA GLU A 190 12.38 2.22 -15.98
C GLU A 190 11.66 1.22 -15.08
N ASN A 191 11.59 1.48 -13.78
CA ASN A 191 10.81 0.63 -12.89
C ASN A 191 9.31 0.95 -13.04
N VAL A 192 8.45 -0.06 -13.17
CA VAL A 192 7.00 0.12 -13.39
C VAL A 192 6.20 -0.15 -12.11
N TRP A 193 5.70 0.89 -11.46
CA TRP A 193 4.79 0.82 -10.31
C TRP A 193 3.39 1.30 -10.71
N ALA A 194 2.75 0.51 -11.57
CA ALA A 194 1.41 0.76 -12.08
C ALA A 194 0.34 0.32 -11.06
N VAL A 195 -0.15 1.28 -10.27
CA VAL A 195 -1.03 1.01 -9.13
C VAL A 195 -2.19 1.98 -9.03
N SER A 196 -3.18 1.62 -8.20
CA SER A 196 -4.25 2.50 -7.75
C SER A 196 -4.14 2.81 -6.25
N GLN A 197 -5.25 3.01 -5.53
CA GLN A 197 -5.25 3.34 -4.10
C GLN A 197 -4.69 2.20 -3.22
N ALA A 198 -4.30 2.54 -2.00
CA ALA A 198 -3.75 1.60 -1.01
C ALA A 198 -2.51 0.83 -1.50
N ALA A 199 -1.65 1.52 -2.26
CA ALA A 199 -0.42 0.97 -2.82
C ALA A 199 0.84 1.84 -2.55
N PRO A 200 1.20 2.09 -1.28
CA PRO A 200 2.24 3.07 -0.93
C PRO A 200 3.65 2.63 -1.36
N MET A 201 4.42 3.61 -1.80
CA MET A 201 5.87 3.53 -2.01
C MET A 201 6.58 4.42 -0.97
N ARG A 202 7.47 3.85 -0.15
CA ARG A 202 8.15 4.59 0.94
C ARG A 202 9.63 4.26 1.02
N ASN A 203 10.46 5.26 1.30
CA ASN A 203 11.90 5.05 1.50
C ASN A 203 12.53 4.27 0.33
N ILE A 204 12.22 4.61 -0.92
CA ILE A 204 12.77 3.90 -2.10
C ILE A 204 13.86 4.72 -2.75
N HIS A 205 14.85 4.07 -3.35
CA HIS A 205 15.82 4.71 -4.23
C HIS A 205 15.83 4.03 -5.61
N ILE A 206 15.26 4.68 -6.63
CA ILE A 206 15.37 4.22 -8.02
C ILE A 206 16.65 4.82 -8.61
N LYS A 207 17.62 3.96 -8.95
CA LYS A 207 19.02 4.33 -9.19
C LYS A 207 19.36 4.33 -10.67
N GLU A 208 20.04 5.38 -11.11
CA GLU A 208 20.70 5.37 -12.42
C GLU A 208 21.94 4.46 -12.34
N ASP A 209 22.12 3.61 -13.33
CA ASP A 209 23.36 2.86 -13.52
C ASP A 209 23.67 2.75 -15.01
N LYS A 210 24.62 3.55 -15.47
CA LYS A 210 25.05 3.59 -16.88
C LYS A 210 25.70 2.30 -17.34
N THR A 211 26.29 1.51 -16.44
CA THR A 211 26.90 0.22 -16.80
C THR A 211 25.84 -0.83 -17.10
N LEU A 212 24.69 -0.72 -16.45
CA LEU A 212 23.52 -1.59 -16.65
C LEU A 212 22.49 -0.99 -17.62
N SER A 213 22.83 0.13 -18.28
CA SER A 213 21.92 0.89 -19.14
C SER A 213 20.60 1.23 -18.44
N SER A 214 20.66 1.51 -17.13
CA SER A 214 19.52 1.85 -16.30
C SER A 214 19.35 3.38 -16.22
N SER A 215 18.16 3.89 -16.53
CA SER A 215 17.87 5.32 -16.47
C SER A 215 17.63 5.84 -15.05
N GLY A 216 17.39 4.94 -14.09
CA GLY A 216 16.95 5.31 -12.74
C GLY A 216 15.57 5.97 -12.71
N SER A 217 14.74 5.79 -13.73
CA SER A 217 13.42 6.43 -13.82
C SER A 217 12.30 5.51 -13.30
N LEU A 218 11.22 6.14 -12.84
CA LEU A 218 10.05 5.49 -12.27
C LEU A 218 8.81 5.80 -13.12
N ARG A 219 8.10 4.76 -13.55
CA ARG A 219 6.83 4.87 -14.25
C ARG A 219 5.68 4.49 -13.33
N LEU A 220 4.65 5.33 -13.27
CA LEU A 220 3.50 5.14 -12.38
C LEU A 220 2.30 4.47 -13.04
N PHE A 221 2.45 4.03 -14.29
CA PHE A 221 1.43 3.33 -15.06
C PHE A 221 2.11 2.29 -15.97
N ASP A 222 1.38 1.29 -16.46
CA ASP A 222 1.88 0.41 -17.52
C ASP A 222 1.03 0.64 -18.78
N MET A 223 -0.26 0.28 -18.72
CA MET A 223 -1.22 0.41 -19.81
C MET A 223 -2.59 0.90 -19.30
N GLY A 224 -3.38 1.49 -20.19
CA GLY A 224 -4.75 1.90 -19.86
C GLY A 224 -4.83 2.91 -18.72
N TRP A 225 -5.90 2.83 -17.94
CA TRP A 225 -6.17 3.80 -16.86
C TRP A 225 -5.50 3.40 -15.54
N ALA A 226 -5.03 4.40 -14.78
CA ALA A 226 -4.46 4.21 -13.46
C ALA A 226 -5.00 5.29 -12.49
N SER A 227 -5.20 4.93 -11.22
CA SER A 227 -5.84 5.80 -10.21
C SER A 227 -5.12 5.75 -8.86
N GLY A 228 -3.79 5.85 -8.92
CA GLY A 228 -2.90 5.98 -7.76
C GLY A 228 -2.96 7.39 -7.18
N GLY A 229 -2.02 7.78 -6.34
CA GLY A 229 -1.04 6.94 -5.66
C GLY A 229 -0.27 7.77 -4.65
N TYR A 230 0.57 7.09 -3.86
CA TYR A 230 1.29 7.71 -2.77
C TYR A 230 2.77 7.31 -2.82
N MET A 231 3.65 8.31 -2.87
CA MET A 231 5.10 8.13 -2.72
C MET A 231 5.64 9.07 -1.64
N ALA A 232 6.47 8.55 -0.74
CA ALA A 232 7.08 9.38 0.29
C ALA A 232 8.53 9.02 0.59
N ASN A 233 9.30 10.03 1.00
CA ASN A 233 10.67 9.87 1.44
C ASN A 233 11.54 9.05 0.47
N SER A 234 11.32 9.25 -0.84
CA SER A 234 11.92 8.41 -1.88
C SER A 234 12.73 9.25 -2.85
N LYS A 235 13.75 8.63 -3.45
CA LYS A 235 14.62 9.25 -4.44
C LYS A 235 14.50 8.53 -5.77
N VAL A 236 14.36 9.29 -6.85
CA VAL A 236 14.37 8.80 -8.23
C VAL A 236 15.46 9.56 -8.97
N ASP A 237 16.56 8.89 -9.30
CA ASP A 237 17.70 9.53 -9.98
C ASP A 237 17.31 10.03 -11.38
N GLY A 238 16.44 9.32 -12.06
CA GLY A 238 15.89 9.69 -13.36
C GLY A 238 14.69 10.63 -13.25
N HIS A 239 13.69 10.35 -14.07
CA HIS A 239 12.42 11.07 -14.05
C HIS A 239 11.30 10.21 -13.46
N VAL A 240 10.24 10.87 -12.99
CA VAL A 240 8.97 10.21 -12.69
C VAL A 240 8.03 10.43 -13.86
N GLU A 241 7.46 9.35 -14.40
CA GLU A 241 6.56 9.35 -15.55
C GLU A 241 5.15 8.93 -15.09
N ALA A 242 4.27 9.92 -14.96
CA ALA A 242 2.91 9.72 -14.46
C ALA A 242 1.95 9.17 -15.52
N GLY A 243 2.15 9.52 -16.79
CA GLY A 243 1.29 9.21 -17.93
C GLY A 243 -0.21 9.27 -17.64
N THR A 244 -0.87 8.11 -17.64
CA THR A 244 -2.33 8.00 -17.51
C THR A 244 -2.84 8.05 -16.07
N GLN A 245 -1.95 8.19 -15.08
CA GLN A 245 -2.36 8.36 -13.68
C GLN A 245 -3.31 9.54 -13.52
N GLN A 246 -4.50 9.25 -13.02
CA GLN A 246 -5.54 10.26 -12.79
C GLN A 246 -5.08 11.29 -11.77
N GLN A 247 -4.48 10.84 -10.67
CA GLN A 247 -3.95 11.71 -9.63
C GLN A 247 -2.71 11.07 -8.96
N TRP A 248 -1.96 11.86 -8.20
CA TRP A 248 -0.86 11.35 -7.38
C TRP A 248 -0.52 12.31 -6.23
N PHE A 249 -0.11 11.77 -5.09
CA PHE A 249 0.44 12.52 -3.97
C PHE A 249 1.87 12.07 -3.66
N SER A 250 2.80 13.02 -3.67
CA SER A 250 4.19 12.81 -3.29
C SER A 250 4.58 13.72 -2.14
N ARG A 251 5.49 13.25 -1.27
CA ARG A 251 6.07 14.12 -0.25
C ARG A 251 7.51 13.79 0.12
N ASN A 252 8.25 14.77 0.60
CA ASN A 252 9.61 14.61 1.14
C ASN A 252 10.52 13.76 0.24
N SER A 253 10.36 13.89 -1.06
CA SER A 253 11.03 13.03 -2.03
C SER A 253 11.96 13.85 -2.91
N GLU A 254 12.79 13.18 -3.71
CA GLU A 254 13.74 13.85 -4.59
C GLU A 254 13.71 13.19 -5.97
N TRP A 255 13.55 13.99 -7.02
CA TRP A 255 13.67 13.52 -8.40
C TRP A 255 14.12 14.65 -9.31
N ASN A 256 14.75 14.32 -10.44
CA ASN A 256 15.24 15.35 -11.35
C ASN A 256 14.10 16.02 -12.12
N GLN A 257 13.16 15.22 -12.64
CA GLN A 257 12.04 15.70 -13.45
C GLN A 257 10.78 14.90 -13.18
N TRP A 258 9.63 15.58 -13.17
CA TRP A 258 8.32 14.94 -13.28
C TRP A 258 7.75 15.15 -14.68
N GLN A 259 7.27 14.08 -15.29
CA GLN A 259 6.70 14.07 -16.64
C GLN A 259 5.22 13.68 -16.59
N HIS A 260 4.43 14.45 -17.34
CA HIS A 260 2.98 14.32 -17.46
C HIS A 260 2.21 14.46 -16.14
N GLY A 261 0.89 14.57 -16.25
CA GLY A 261 -0.04 14.69 -15.14
C GLY A 261 -1.44 14.88 -15.68
N ASN A 262 -2.43 14.19 -15.10
CA ASN A 262 -3.78 14.17 -15.63
C ASN A 262 -4.72 15.13 -14.89
N TRP A 263 -5.32 14.73 -13.77
CA TRP A 263 -6.34 15.54 -13.08
C TRP A 263 -5.78 16.28 -11.87
N ASN A 264 -4.93 15.66 -11.06
CA ASN A 264 -4.39 16.29 -9.85
C ASN A 264 -3.07 15.66 -9.39
N ILE A 265 -1.96 16.37 -9.54
CA ILE A 265 -0.66 15.97 -9.02
C ILE A 265 -0.31 16.87 -7.84
N VAL A 266 -0.17 16.31 -6.65
CA VAL A 266 0.13 17.08 -5.44
C VAL A 266 1.50 16.68 -4.94
N ASP A 267 2.35 17.67 -4.73
CA ASP A 267 3.64 17.50 -4.07
C ASP A 267 3.76 18.37 -2.82
N VAL A 268 4.29 17.79 -1.75
CA VAL A 268 4.56 18.49 -0.49
C VAL A 268 5.98 18.19 -0.01
N GLY A 269 6.85 19.19 -0.01
CA GLY A 269 8.19 19.06 0.52
C GLY A 269 9.13 18.23 -0.34
N SER A 270 8.84 17.94 -1.61
CA SER A 270 9.83 17.27 -2.47
C SER A 270 10.74 18.27 -3.17
N LYS A 271 11.93 17.81 -3.56
CA LYS A 271 12.90 18.59 -4.35
C LYS A 271 12.93 18.07 -5.77
N PHE A 272 12.55 18.92 -6.71
CA PHE A 272 12.60 18.60 -8.12
C PHE A 272 12.55 19.86 -9.00
N VAL A 273 12.95 19.70 -10.26
CA VAL A 273 12.76 20.74 -11.27
C VAL A 273 11.40 20.53 -11.93
N ILE A 274 10.50 21.49 -11.74
CA ILE A 274 9.24 21.56 -12.50
C ILE A 274 9.59 22.05 -13.91
N PRO A 275 9.28 21.31 -15.00
CA PRO A 275 9.45 21.85 -16.34
C PRO A 275 8.59 23.11 -16.51
N VAL A 276 9.22 24.23 -16.83
CA VAL A 276 8.55 25.55 -16.92
C VAL A 276 7.76 25.72 -18.23
N GLU A 277 7.77 24.74 -19.15
CA GLU A 277 7.11 24.90 -20.45
C GLU A 277 6.28 23.68 -20.88
N SER A 278 4.98 23.91 -21.18
CA SER A 278 4.57 23.91 -22.59
C SER A 278 3.25 24.69 -22.80
N PRO A 279 3.20 25.64 -23.75
CA PRO A 279 2.01 26.40 -24.10
C PRO A 279 1.08 25.58 -25.02
N LYS A 280 -0.23 25.68 -24.82
CA LYS A 280 -1.19 25.47 -25.92
C LYS A 280 -2.05 26.71 -26.11
N SER A 281 -1.80 27.40 -27.21
CA SER A 281 -2.44 28.64 -27.65
C SER A 281 -3.93 28.52 -28.02
N ASN A 282 -4.66 27.47 -27.62
CA ASN A 282 -6.07 27.26 -27.97
C ASN A 282 -6.91 26.61 -26.85
N VAL A 283 -6.54 26.77 -25.58
CA VAL A 283 -7.38 26.31 -24.45
C VAL A 283 -8.27 27.48 -23.99
N PRO A 284 -9.60 27.29 -23.84
CA PRO A 284 -10.49 28.33 -23.34
C PRO A 284 -10.08 28.76 -21.93
N LYS A 285 -10.10 30.07 -21.69
CA LYS A 285 -9.58 30.85 -20.54
C LYS A 285 -10.07 30.48 -19.12
N ASN A 286 -10.75 29.34 -18.97
CA ASN A 286 -11.37 28.86 -17.74
C ASN A 286 -10.87 27.45 -17.36
N ALA A 287 -9.84 26.93 -18.04
CA ALA A 287 -9.17 25.70 -17.66
C ALA A 287 -7.96 26.02 -16.78
N TRP A 288 -7.50 25.00 -16.09
CA TRP A 288 -6.25 24.96 -15.35
C TRP A 288 -5.08 25.08 -16.35
N ASP A 289 -4.86 26.28 -16.89
CA ASP A 289 -4.06 26.58 -18.09
C ASP A 289 -2.53 26.42 -17.90
N THR A 290 -2.11 25.76 -16.84
CA THR A 290 -0.75 25.28 -16.56
C THR A 290 -0.92 23.98 -15.78
N TYR A 291 -0.11 22.96 -16.08
CA TYR A 291 -0.03 21.63 -15.43
C TYR A 291 -0.82 21.47 -14.10
N PRO A 292 -1.62 20.40 -13.89
CA PRO A 292 -2.51 20.21 -12.72
C PRO A 292 -1.73 19.91 -11.41
N PHE A 293 -0.75 20.74 -11.09
CA PHE A 293 0.23 20.54 -10.04
C PHE A 293 -0.06 21.48 -8.87
N THR A 294 -0.25 20.90 -7.69
CA THR A 294 -0.21 21.63 -6.42
C THR A 294 1.12 21.35 -5.77
N ILE A 295 1.95 22.38 -5.58
CA ILE A 295 3.31 22.21 -5.07
C ILE A 295 3.47 23.06 -3.81
N ILE A 296 3.68 22.38 -2.69
CA ILE A 296 3.94 22.99 -1.40
C ILE A 296 5.41 22.72 -1.07
N PRO A 297 6.25 23.74 -0.86
CA PRO A 297 7.70 23.55 -0.77
C PRO A 297 8.17 22.82 0.49
N LEU A 298 7.35 22.82 1.56
CA LEU A 298 7.72 22.29 2.87
C LEU A 298 6.57 21.43 3.42
N THR A 299 6.91 20.28 3.98
CA THR A 299 5.98 19.47 4.76
C THR A 299 5.91 20.03 6.18
N PRO A 300 4.77 20.56 6.64
CA PRO A 300 4.70 21.32 7.89
C PRO A 300 5.10 20.50 9.12
N VAL A 301 4.55 19.31 9.29
CA VAL A 301 4.86 18.39 10.38
C VAL A 301 4.72 16.96 9.85
N ILE A 302 5.75 16.14 10.03
CA ILE A 302 5.74 14.73 9.63
C ILE A 302 6.78 13.94 10.42
N ALA A 303 6.47 12.69 10.75
CA ALA A 303 7.45 11.68 11.10
C ALA A 303 7.28 10.56 10.07
N GLU A 304 8.37 10.02 9.53
CA GLU A 304 8.27 8.91 8.57
C GLU A 304 7.72 7.65 9.25
N LYS A 305 7.17 6.73 8.45
CA LYS A 305 6.55 5.50 8.96
C LYS A 305 7.59 4.66 9.71
N PRO A 306 7.24 4.04 10.86
CA PRO A 306 8.06 3.00 11.46
C PRO A 306 8.35 1.84 10.49
N THR A 307 9.59 1.34 10.50
CA THR A 307 10.06 0.31 9.56
C THR A 307 10.80 -0.80 10.30
N LEU A 308 10.53 -2.06 9.95
CA LEU A 308 11.29 -3.19 10.46
C LEU A 308 12.67 -3.23 9.80
N ILE A 309 13.72 -3.28 10.62
CA ILE A 309 15.12 -3.32 10.19
C ILE A 309 15.86 -4.45 10.90
N MET A 310 17.03 -4.78 10.39
CA MET A 310 17.93 -5.81 10.91
C MET A 310 19.35 -5.24 11.06
N ASP A 311 20.00 -5.54 12.18
CA ASP A 311 21.40 -5.20 12.38
C ASP A 311 22.35 -6.24 11.74
N LYS A 312 23.64 -5.93 11.71
CA LYS A 312 24.69 -6.83 11.19
C LYS A 312 24.83 -8.17 11.92
N ASN A 313 24.14 -8.37 13.05
CA ASN A 313 24.14 -9.61 13.83
C ASN A 313 22.78 -10.34 13.70
N ASP A 314 22.02 -10.04 12.66
CA ASP A 314 20.68 -10.60 12.38
C ASP A 314 19.64 -10.29 13.46
N LYS A 315 19.80 -9.22 14.24
CA LYS A 315 18.82 -8.81 15.25
C LYS A 315 17.82 -7.81 14.68
N PHE A 316 16.54 -8.14 14.80
CA PHE A 316 15.44 -7.27 14.40
C PHE A 316 15.21 -6.12 15.38
N SER A 317 14.93 -4.95 14.82
CA SER A 317 14.43 -3.77 15.53
C SER A 317 13.41 -3.04 14.65
N VAL A 318 12.59 -2.19 15.26
CA VAL A 318 11.74 -1.25 14.53
C VAL A 318 12.40 0.12 14.61
N PHE A 319 12.76 0.68 13.47
CA PHE A 319 13.25 2.06 13.36
C PHE A 319 12.08 3.02 13.44
N ILE A 320 12.21 4.02 14.30
CA ILE A 320 11.24 5.08 14.57
C ILE A 320 11.85 6.40 14.11
N PRO A 321 11.44 6.90 12.93
CA PRO A 321 11.90 8.18 12.43
C PRO A 321 11.48 9.35 13.35
N GLU A 322 12.34 10.35 13.46
CA GLU A 322 12.07 11.56 14.25
C GLU A 322 10.99 12.45 13.62
N LEU A 323 10.22 13.14 14.48
CA LEU A 323 9.32 14.21 14.04
C LEU A 323 10.13 15.33 13.40
N SER A 324 9.70 15.74 12.22
CA SER A 324 10.31 16.78 11.41
C SER A 324 9.29 17.88 11.14
N ILE A 325 9.71 19.13 11.32
CA ILE A 325 8.90 20.33 11.09
C ILE A 325 9.46 21.08 9.90
N ASN A 326 8.59 21.55 9.00
CA ASN A 326 8.97 22.31 7.79
C ASN A 326 10.07 21.60 6.99
N SER A 327 9.88 20.30 6.75
CA SER A 327 10.89 19.45 6.11
C SER A 327 10.78 19.46 4.59
N SER A 328 11.90 19.15 3.92
CA SER A 328 11.96 19.01 2.46
C SER A 328 13.05 18.04 2.03
N GLY A 329 12.76 17.27 0.98
CA GLY A 329 13.58 16.17 0.47
C GLY A 329 13.59 14.96 1.40
N ILE A 330 14.43 13.99 1.04
CA ILE A 330 14.56 12.73 1.76
C ILE A 330 15.24 12.92 3.13
N ASN A 331 14.85 12.07 4.08
CA ASN A 331 15.51 11.90 5.37
C ASN A 331 15.42 10.43 5.79
N TRP A 332 16.39 9.63 5.38
CA TRP A 332 16.43 8.19 5.72
C TRP A 332 17.06 7.90 7.09
N GLY A 333 17.85 8.81 7.67
CA GLY A 333 18.81 8.45 8.73
C GLY A 333 18.54 8.96 10.14
N LYS A 334 17.49 9.74 10.39
CA LYS A 334 17.23 10.33 11.74
C LYS A 334 16.10 9.59 12.45
N GLY A 335 16.42 8.99 13.59
CA GLY A 335 15.49 8.16 14.34
C GLY A 335 16.15 7.36 15.45
N SER A 336 15.34 6.56 16.12
CA SER A 336 15.77 5.59 17.13
C SER A 336 15.32 4.19 16.74
N ALA A 337 16.00 3.15 17.22
CA ALA A 337 15.62 1.76 16.97
C ALA A 337 15.14 1.11 18.27
N ILE A 338 13.94 0.53 18.24
CA ILE A 338 13.38 -0.23 19.35
C ILE A 338 13.58 -1.73 19.07
N PRO A 339 14.28 -2.48 19.93
CA PRO A 339 14.53 -3.90 19.69
C PRO A 339 13.22 -4.68 19.66
N LEU A 340 13.13 -5.69 18.79
CA LEU A 340 11.91 -6.48 18.61
C LEU A 340 11.46 -7.20 19.90
N SER A 341 12.35 -7.40 20.88
CA SER A 341 11.97 -7.92 22.21
C SER A 341 10.99 -7.04 23.00
N GLN A 342 10.82 -5.76 22.62
CA GLN A 342 9.80 -4.86 23.16
C GLN A 342 8.48 -4.92 22.38
N PHE A 343 8.39 -5.76 21.35
CA PHE A 343 7.18 -6.03 20.61
C PHE A 343 6.65 -7.42 20.95
N TYR A 344 5.33 -7.54 20.98
CA TYR A 344 4.66 -8.82 20.80
C TYR A 344 4.43 -9.04 19.31
N VAL A 345 4.95 -10.15 18.77
CA VAL A 345 4.74 -10.54 17.37
C VAL A 345 3.45 -11.34 17.29
N ALA A 346 2.36 -10.65 16.92
CA ALA A 346 1.04 -11.24 16.80
C ALA A 346 0.91 -12.05 15.52
N THR A 347 0.14 -13.13 15.60
CA THR A 347 -0.26 -13.96 14.46
C THR A 347 -1.78 -13.99 14.33
N PRO A 348 -2.33 -14.29 13.13
CA PRO A 348 -3.78 -14.42 12.94
C PRO A 348 -4.51 -15.40 13.87
N HIS A 349 -3.77 -16.26 14.58
CA HIS A 349 -4.31 -17.18 15.59
C HIS A 349 -4.45 -16.58 16.99
N ASP A 350 -3.91 -15.38 17.22
CA ASP A 350 -4.02 -14.71 18.50
C ASP A 350 -5.39 -14.05 18.65
N SER A 351 -6.00 -14.21 19.82
CA SER A 351 -7.25 -13.53 20.15
C SER A 351 -7.02 -12.05 20.46
N ALA A 352 -8.06 -11.23 20.28
CA ALA A 352 -8.05 -9.83 20.71
C ALA A 352 -7.70 -9.69 22.20
N GLU A 353 -8.23 -10.58 23.06
CA GLU A 353 -7.92 -10.62 24.50
C GLU A 353 -6.41 -10.79 24.75
N LYS A 354 -5.75 -11.70 24.02
CA LYS A 354 -4.31 -11.93 24.16
C LYS A 354 -3.51 -10.71 23.72
N ILE A 355 -3.87 -10.09 22.61
CA ILE A 355 -3.21 -8.87 22.12
C ILE A 355 -3.40 -7.72 23.13
N ASN A 356 -4.61 -7.54 23.66
CA ASN A 356 -4.91 -6.56 24.70
C ASN A 356 -4.10 -6.80 25.98
N LYS A 357 -3.86 -8.06 26.38
CA LYS A 357 -3.01 -8.39 27.52
C LYS A 357 -1.54 -7.99 27.33
N GLU A 358 -1.03 -8.05 26.10
CA GLU A 358 0.33 -7.59 25.77
C GLU A 358 0.39 -6.06 25.75
N LEU A 359 -0.64 -5.40 25.20
CA LEU A 359 -0.79 -3.94 25.27
C LEU A 359 -0.86 -3.42 26.72
N GLN A 360 -1.55 -4.14 27.62
CA GLN A 360 -1.60 -3.85 29.06
C GLN A 360 -0.24 -4.01 29.77
N GLN A 361 0.69 -4.76 29.15
CA GLN A 361 2.08 -4.89 29.62
C GLN A 361 3.01 -3.89 28.91
N GLU A 362 2.44 -2.86 28.28
CA GLU A 362 3.16 -1.80 27.56
C GLU A 362 4.03 -2.33 26.40
N LYS A 363 3.67 -3.50 25.84
CA LYS A 363 4.29 -4.00 24.61
C LYS A 363 3.74 -3.24 23.42
N ASN A 364 4.63 -2.97 22.48
CA ASN A 364 4.24 -2.66 21.11
C ASN A 364 3.75 -3.93 20.41
N ILE A 365 2.98 -3.82 19.34
CA ILE A 365 2.47 -4.98 18.59
C ILE A 365 2.98 -4.94 17.16
N LEU A 366 3.57 -6.05 16.70
CA LEU A 366 3.87 -6.28 15.30
C LEU A 366 2.91 -7.36 14.78
N PHE A 367 2.07 -7.02 13.81
CA PHE A 367 1.13 -7.94 13.19
C PHE A 367 1.79 -8.60 11.98
N THR A 368 1.87 -9.93 12.01
CA THR A 368 2.32 -10.74 10.86
C THR A 368 1.20 -10.91 9.83
N PRO A 369 1.50 -11.27 8.57
CA PRO A 369 0.52 -11.28 7.49
C PRO A 369 -0.65 -12.23 7.77
N GLY A 370 -1.87 -11.74 7.52
CA GLY A 370 -3.12 -12.51 7.55
C GLY A 370 -4.31 -11.70 8.06
N VAL A 371 -5.44 -12.39 8.26
CA VAL A 371 -6.70 -11.80 8.73
C VAL A 371 -6.91 -12.12 10.21
N TYR A 372 -7.05 -11.09 11.03
CA TYR A 372 -7.29 -11.15 12.47
C TYR A 372 -8.76 -10.85 12.74
N GLU A 373 -9.50 -11.87 13.15
CA GLU A 373 -10.87 -11.72 13.62
C GLU A 373 -10.87 -11.26 15.08
N LEU A 374 -11.34 -10.03 15.31
CA LEU A 374 -11.32 -9.39 16.62
C LEU A 374 -12.69 -9.54 17.30
N SER A 375 -12.72 -10.23 18.44
CA SER A 375 -13.92 -10.37 19.27
C SER A 375 -14.25 -9.11 20.07
N GLU A 376 -13.26 -8.23 20.27
CA GLU A 376 -13.33 -6.95 20.96
C GLU A 376 -12.32 -5.99 20.34
N ALA A 377 -12.44 -4.69 20.65
CA ALA A 377 -11.47 -3.70 20.19
C ALA A 377 -10.08 -3.94 20.80
N LEU A 378 -9.05 -3.52 20.07
CA LEU A 378 -7.72 -3.34 20.64
C LEU A 378 -7.65 -1.98 21.35
N TYR A 379 -7.26 -1.97 22.63
CA TYR A 379 -7.22 -0.78 23.47
C TYR A 379 -5.79 -0.27 23.65
N ILE A 380 -5.51 0.93 23.13
CA ILE A 380 -4.18 1.54 23.17
C ILE A 380 -4.24 2.69 24.18
N ASN A 381 -3.84 2.37 25.42
CA ASN A 381 -3.99 3.27 26.56
C ASN A 381 -2.67 3.91 27.02
N TYR A 382 -1.55 3.52 26.41
CA TYR A 382 -0.21 3.97 26.81
C TYR A 382 0.43 4.84 25.73
N PRO A 383 1.11 5.93 26.11
CA PRO A 383 1.77 6.82 25.16
C PRO A 383 2.84 6.10 24.37
N SER A 384 3.12 6.58 23.16
CA SER A 384 4.17 6.07 22.27
C SER A 384 4.04 4.59 21.88
N THR A 385 2.89 3.94 22.14
CA THR A 385 2.62 2.57 21.70
C THR A 385 2.62 2.48 20.17
N ILE A 386 3.25 1.43 19.64
CA ILE A 386 3.36 1.18 18.19
C ILE A 386 2.56 -0.06 17.82
N LEU A 387 1.66 0.08 16.84
CA LEU A 387 1.03 -1.01 16.11
C LEU A 387 1.58 -1.01 14.68
N LEU A 388 2.35 -2.04 14.32
CA LEU A 388 2.99 -2.15 13.00
C LEU A 388 2.55 -3.44 12.30
N GLY A 389 1.93 -3.32 11.13
CA GLY A 389 1.67 -4.44 10.24
C GLY A 389 2.78 -4.65 9.21
N ILE A 390 3.12 -5.92 8.96
CA ILE A 390 3.91 -6.33 7.80
C ILE A 390 3.11 -7.30 6.93
N GLY A 391 3.16 -7.12 5.61
CA GLY A 391 2.34 -7.87 4.65
C GLY A 391 0.86 -7.46 4.66
N LEU A 392 0.55 -6.22 5.04
CA LEU A 392 -0.82 -5.65 5.00
C LEU A 392 -1.85 -6.46 5.81
N PRO A 393 -1.60 -6.85 7.07
CA PRO A 393 -2.55 -7.66 7.83
C PRO A 393 -3.89 -6.93 8.00
N SER A 394 -4.97 -7.70 7.97
CA SER A 394 -6.34 -7.23 8.11
C SER A 394 -6.85 -7.41 9.52
N LEU A 395 -7.42 -6.37 10.13
CA LEU A 395 -8.14 -6.44 11.39
C LEU A 395 -9.64 -6.32 11.11
N SER A 396 -10.43 -7.33 11.50
CA SER A 396 -11.87 -7.39 11.26
C SER A 396 -12.63 -7.52 12.59
N PRO A 397 -13.38 -6.50 13.04
CA PRO A 397 -14.17 -6.60 14.26
C PRO A 397 -15.45 -7.40 14.03
N MET A 398 -15.62 -8.49 14.76
CA MET A 398 -16.68 -9.46 14.47
C MET A 398 -18.01 -9.14 15.15
N ASN A 399 -17.98 -8.35 16.23
CA ASN A 399 -19.12 -8.18 17.15
C ASN A 399 -19.71 -6.75 17.16
N GLY A 400 -19.45 -5.95 16.12
CA GLY A 400 -19.94 -4.56 16.02
C GLY A 400 -19.18 -3.58 16.92
N THR A 401 -18.02 -3.99 17.41
CA THR A 401 -17.07 -3.12 18.12
C THR A 401 -16.16 -2.41 17.13
N GLN A 402 -15.48 -1.35 17.57
CA GLN A 402 -14.30 -0.85 16.86
C GLN A 402 -13.24 -1.96 16.73
N ALA A 403 -12.37 -1.85 15.73
CA ALA A 403 -11.15 -2.66 15.66
C ALA A 403 -10.06 -2.09 16.57
N ILE A 404 -9.89 -0.76 16.57
CA ILE A 404 -8.86 -0.05 17.35
C ILE A 404 -9.49 1.15 18.07
N ILE A 405 -9.20 1.28 19.37
CA ILE A 405 -9.52 2.45 20.19
C ILE A 405 -8.24 2.94 20.84
N VAL A 406 -7.84 4.17 20.53
CA VAL A 406 -6.70 4.84 21.17
C VAL A 406 -7.25 5.82 22.19
N SER A 407 -6.82 5.68 23.46
CA SER A 407 -7.07 6.70 24.49
C SER A 407 -6.41 8.02 24.12
N ASP A 408 -6.74 9.07 24.84
CA ASP A 408 -6.15 10.38 24.59
C ASP A 408 -4.71 10.49 25.14
N VAL A 409 -3.77 9.86 24.42
CA VAL A 409 -2.36 9.73 24.76
C VAL A 409 -1.48 10.17 23.59
N SER A 410 -0.29 10.68 23.90
CA SER A 410 0.67 11.16 22.90
C SER A 410 1.37 10.01 22.16
N GLY A 411 1.82 10.29 20.94
CA GLY A 411 2.90 9.57 20.28
C GLY A 411 2.59 8.20 19.71
N VAL A 412 1.34 7.75 19.78
CA VAL A 412 0.92 6.44 19.25
C VAL A 412 1.18 6.39 17.74
N LYS A 413 1.71 5.27 17.25
CA LYS A 413 1.99 5.08 15.82
C LYS A 413 1.28 3.83 15.33
N ILE A 414 0.37 3.98 14.38
CA ILE A 414 -0.36 2.86 13.77
C ILE A 414 0.00 2.82 12.29
N ALA A 415 0.56 1.70 11.83
CA ALA A 415 1.17 1.62 10.52
C ALA A 415 0.87 0.31 9.79
N GLY A 416 0.48 0.39 8.53
CA GLY A 416 0.42 -0.75 7.60
C GLY A 416 -0.68 -1.76 7.90
N LEU A 417 -1.86 -1.28 8.31
CA LEU A 417 -3.00 -2.14 8.68
C LEU A 417 -4.17 -1.94 7.72
N MET A 418 -4.75 -3.05 7.28
CA MET A 418 -6.08 -3.05 6.70
C MET A 418 -7.11 -3.17 7.83
N ILE A 419 -8.18 -2.40 7.76
CA ILE A 419 -9.28 -2.42 8.72
C ILE A 419 -10.55 -2.77 7.95
N ASP A 420 -10.92 -4.04 8.03
CA ASP A 420 -12.05 -4.59 7.28
C ASP A 420 -13.31 -4.52 8.14
N ALA A 421 -14.39 -3.95 7.62
CA ALA A 421 -15.65 -3.95 8.34
C ALA A 421 -16.17 -5.40 8.47
N GLY A 422 -16.47 -5.82 9.71
CA GLY A 422 -17.02 -7.14 9.96
C GLY A 422 -18.51 -7.28 9.63
N PRO A 423 -19.08 -8.48 9.88
CA PRO A 423 -20.47 -8.80 9.56
C PRO A 423 -21.48 -8.03 10.41
N VAL A 424 -21.09 -7.61 11.62
CA VAL A 424 -21.91 -6.79 12.51
C VAL A 424 -21.48 -5.33 12.39
N THR A 425 -22.43 -4.44 12.09
CA THR A 425 -22.17 -3.00 11.90
C THR A 425 -21.47 -2.41 13.12
N SER A 426 -20.31 -1.79 12.89
CA SER A 426 -19.60 -1.00 13.89
C SER A 426 -19.95 0.49 13.74
N PRO A 427 -20.04 1.28 14.83
CA PRO A 427 -20.25 2.72 14.70
C PRO A 427 -19.04 3.39 14.05
N THR A 428 -17.83 3.01 14.47
CA THR A 428 -16.59 3.33 13.78
C THR A 428 -15.65 2.14 13.78
N LEU A 429 -14.65 2.10 12.89
CA LEU A 429 -13.65 1.03 12.88
C LEU A 429 -12.39 1.41 13.66
N VAL A 430 -11.93 2.66 13.51
CA VAL A 430 -10.77 3.19 14.23
C VAL A 430 -11.14 4.50 14.90
N GLN A 431 -10.92 4.58 16.21
CA GLN A 431 -11.10 5.79 16.99
C GLN A 431 -9.78 6.25 17.57
N ILE A 432 -9.39 7.50 17.28
CA ILE A 432 -8.19 8.13 17.85
C ILE A 432 -8.63 9.23 18.82
N GLY A 433 -8.40 8.99 20.11
CA GLY A 433 -8.79 9.91 21.18
C GLY A 433 -10.27 9.82 21.55
N GLU A 434 -10.59 10.43 22.69
CA GLU A 434 -11.94 10.58 23.20
C GLU A 434 -12.60 11.84 22.63
N THR A 435 -13.91 11.80 22.38
CA THR A 435 -14.67 12.85 21.64
C THR A 435 -14.65 14.24 22.26
N THR A 436 -14.21 14.38 23.51
CA THR A 436 -14.21 15.64 24.26
C THR A 436 -12.81 16.12 24.64
N SER A 437 -11.75 15.47 24.13
CA SER A 437 -10.38 15.86 24.49
C SER A 437 -10.03 17.27 24.01
N LYS A 438 -9.29 17.98 24.88
CA LYS A 438 -8.64 19.28 24.60
C LYS A 438 -7.13 19.21 24.84
N ASN A 439 -6.57 18.02 25.03
CA ASN A 439 -5.14 17.86 25.23
C ASN A 439 -4.43 18.17 23.90
N ASP A 440 -3.26 18.79 24.03
CA ASP A 440 -2.38 19.13 22.91
C ASP A 440 -1.29 18.07 22.79
N HIS A 441 -1.21 17.43 21.63
CA HIS A 441 -0.19 16.42 21.31
C HIS A 441 0.80 16.90 20.25
N SER A 442 0.85 18.21 19.94
CA SER A 442 1.69 18.77 18.86
C SER A 442 3.19 18.41 18.94
N ALA A 443 3.73 18.17 20.14
CA ALA A 443 5.13 17.78 20.35
C ALA A 443 5.42 16.29 20.07
N ASP A 444 4.42 15.41 20.20
CA ASP A 444 4.51 13.97 19.91
C ASP A 444 3.11 13.47 19.51
N PRO A 445 2.68 13.75 18.27
CA PRO A 445 1.31 13.47 17.84
C PRO A 445 1.09 11.97 17.63
N THR A 446 -0.17 11.55 17.70
CA THR A 446 -0.56 10.23 17.18
C THR A 446 -0.50 10.25 15.65
N MET A 447 0.16 9.26 15.06
CA MET A 447 0.41 9.19 13.62
C MET A 447 -0.15 7.91 13.01
N LEU A 448 -0.88 8.05 11.90
CA LEU A 448 -1.45 6.95 11.13
C LEU A 448 -0.74 6.84 9.77
N TYR A 449 -0.34 5.63 9.42
CA TYR A 449 0.37 5.35 8.17
C TYR A 449 -0.25 4.16 7.48
N ASP A 450 -0.57 4.30 6.20
CA ASP A 450 -1.01 3.16 5.38
C ASP A 450 -2.15 2.37 6.05
N ILE A 451 -3.12 3.12 6.60
CA ILE A 451 -4.33 2.57 7.20
C ILE A 451 -5.40 2.54 6.13
N PHE A 452 -5.87 1.35 5.79
CA PHE A 452 -6.80 1.13 4.71
C PHE A 452 -8.11 0.57 5.25
N CYS A 453 -9.17 1.38 5.23
CA CYS A 453 -10.49 0.89 5.61
C CYS A 453 -11.22 0.33 4.39
N ARG A 454 -11.76 -0.87 4.53
CA ARG A 454 -12.58 -1.51 3.51
C ARG A 454 -13.94 -1.92 4.09
N VAL A 455 -14.99 -1.58 3.36
CA VAL A 455 -16.38 -1.88 3.72
C VAL A 455 -17.00 -2.64 2.55
N GLY A 456 -17.11 -3.96 2.70
CA GLY A 456 -17.62 -4.88 1.69
C GLY A 456 -16.53 -5.48 0.79
N GLY A 457 -16.92 -6.43 -0.05
CA GLY A 457 -16.06 -7.07 -1.06
C GLY A 457 -15.51 -8.43 -0.65
N LEU A 458 -15.20 -8.65 0.63
CA LEU A 458 -14.62 -9.92 1.13
C LEU A 458 -15.61 -11.08 1.18
N SER A 459 -16.89 -10.79 1.40
CA SER A 459 -17.94 -11.81 1.47
C SER A 459 -19.17 -11.36 0.70
N SER A 460 -20.10 -12.30 0.46
CA SER A 460 -21.42 -11.99 -0.07
C SER A 460 -22.31 -11.28 0.95
N GLU A 461 -21.91 -11.24 2.21
CA GLU A 461 -22.66 -10.56 3.26
C GLU A 461 -22.43 -9.06 3.21
N VAL A 462 -23.47 -8.30 3.58
CA VAL A 462 -23.38 -6.85 3.62
C VAL A 462 -22.70 -6.42 4.91
N THR A 463 -21.46 -5.99 4.81
CA THR A 463 -20.73 -5.36 5.93
C THR A 463 -20.95 -3.85 5.91
N LYS A 464 -21.04 -3.21 7.08
CA LYS A 464 -21.28 -1.76 7.20
C LYS A 464 -20.49 -1.16 8.36
N THR A 465 -20.20 0.13 8.24
CA THR A 465 -19.78 1.00 9.35
C THR A 465 -20.36 2.39 9.12
N GLU A 466 -20.65 3.15 10.17
CA GLU A 466 -21.10 4.55 10.02
C GLU A 466 -19.94 5.47 9.65
N SER A 467 -18.74 5.20 10.19
CA SER A 467 -17.51 5.92 9.88
C SER A 467 -16.30 4.97 9.89
N CYS A 468 -15.37 5.16 8.97
CA CYS A 468 -14.15 4.33 8.96
C CYS A 468 -13.20 4.72 10.09
N ILE A 469 -12.85 6.01 10.14
CA ILE A 469 -11.90 6.56 11.11
C ILE A 469 -12.50 7.83 11.71
N VAL A 470 -12.46 7.94 13.04
CA VAL A 470 -12.77 9.19 13.77
C VAL A 470 -11.49 9.67 14.46
N LEU A 471 -11.11 10.91 14.16
CA LEU A 471 -9.94 11.58 14.74
C LEU A 471 -10.43 12.66 15.71
N ASN A 472 -10.30 12.41 17.01
CA ASN A 472 -10.66 13.35 18.08
C ASN A 472 -9.45 14.01 18.74
N SER A 473 -8.31 13.31 18.84
CA SER A 473 -7.08 13.88 19.41
C SER A 473 -6.57 15.05 18.56
N ASN A 474 -6.17 16.14 19.23
CA ASN A 474 -5.69 17.36 18.60
C ASN A 474 -4.24 17.29 18.12
#